data_AF-A0A7V9SAT8-F1
#
_entry.id   AF-A0A7V9SAT8-F1
#
_cell.length_a   1.000
_cell.length_b   1.000
_cell.length_c   1.000
_cell.angle_alpha   90.00
_cell.angle_beta   90.00
_cell.angle_gamma   90.00
#
_symmetry.space_group_name_H-M   'P 1'
#
loop_
_entity.id
_entity.type
_entity.pdbx_description
1 polymer ?
#
loop_
_entity_poly.entity_id
_entity_poly.type
_entity_poly.pdbx_seq_one_letter_code
_entity_poly.pdbx_strand_id
1 'polypeptide(L)'
;SRTQELVRAFWGKPMPNGMVIQIEPGTPLPAQHPAFGRGMEGGQPTAYICQAGNCSVGITTATALADALTLPPQMRGQQQQVRAT
;
A
#
# COMPACT_ATOMS: atom_id res chain seq x y z
N SER A 1 11.81 10.45 6.96
CA SER A 1 11.10 9.54 7.88
C SER A 1 10.69 8.27 7.13
N ARG A 2 10.37 7.17 7.82
CA ARG A 2 9.93 5.92 7.16
C ARG A 2 8.68 6.12 6.30
N THR A 3 7.75 6.99 6.71
CA THR A 3 6.60 7.41 5.89
C THR A 3 7.04 8.07 4.59
N GLN A 4 8.02 8.99 4.64
CA GLN A 4 8.54 9.64 3.44
C GLN A 4 9.25 8.67 2.50
N GLU A 5 9.87 7.60 3.00
CA GLU A 5 10.46 6.55 2.16
C GLU A 5 9.40 5.83 1.33
N LEU A 6 8.24 5.51 1.92
CA LEU A 6 7.10 4.93 1.20
C LEU A 6 6.52 5.92 0.16
N VAL A 7 6.36 7.18 0.54
CA VAL A 7 5.86 8.23 -0.38
C VAL A 7 6.81 8.42 -1.56
N ARG A 8 8.13 8.45 -1.31
CA ARG A 8 9.15 8.53 -2.37
C ARG A 8 9.14 7.30 -3.28
N ALA A 9 8.90 6.10 -2.73
CA ALA A 9 8.77 4.89 -3.54
C ALA A 9 7.60 4.95 -4.52
N PHE A 10 6.47 5.54 -4.13
CA PHE A 10 5.34 5.79 -5.02
C PHE A 10 5.72 6.78 -6.14
N TRP A 11 6.27 7.94 -5.79
CA TRP A 11 6.64 8.97 -6.76
C TRP A 11 7.83 8.59 -7.65
N GLY A 12 8.63 7.60 -7.25
CA GLY A 12 9.69 7.02 -8.07
C GLY A 12 9.20 6.09 -9.19
N LYS A 13 7.89 5.86 -9.31
CA LYS A 13 7.30 4.98 -10.33
C LYS A 13 6.33 5.75 -11.24
N PRO A 14 6.29 5.44 -12.55
CA PRO A 14 5.35 6.06 -13.47
C PRO A 14 3.93 5.52 -13.23
N MET A 15 3.18 6.19 -12.36
CA MET A 15 1.81 5.81 -11.99
C MET A 15 0.79 6.87 -12.47
N PRO A 16 0.50 6.97 -13.78
CA PRO A 16 -0.32 8.06 -14.33
C PRO A 16 -1.75 8.12 -13.77
N ASN A 17 -2.32 6.97 -13.39
CA ASN A 17 -3.66 6.86 -12.80
C ASN A 17 -3.62 6.50 -11.30
N GLY A 18 -2.45 6.62 -10.67
CA GLY A 18 -2.28 6.36 -9.25
C GLY A 18 -2.35 7.65 -8.46
N MET A 19 -2.84 7.57 -7.22
CA MET A 19 -2.68 8.62 -6.23
C MET A 19 -2.17 8.04 -4.92
N VAL A 20 -1.50 8.88 -4.14
CA VAL A 20 -1.09 8.56 -2.77
C VAL A 20 -1.79 9.51 -1.82
N ILE A 21 -2.37 8.95 -0.76
CA ILE A 21 -2.99 9.71 0.33
C ILE A 21 -2.29 9.28 1.62
N GLN A 22 -1.72 10.25 2.34
CA GLN A 22 -1.20 10.01 3.69
C GLN A 22 -2.33 10.24 4.69
N ILE A 23 -2.54 9.26 5.58
CA ILE A 23 -3.56 9.31 6.62
C ILE A 23 -2.86 9.30 7.97
N GLU A 24 -3.27 10.20 8.87
CA GLU A 24 -2.73 10.26 10.22
C GLU A 24 -3.10 9.01 11.02
N PRO A 25 -2.22 8.50 11.91
CA PRO A 25 -2.52 7.33 12.73
C PRO A 25 -3.83 7.47 13.50
N GLY A 26 -4.68 6.43 13.47
CA GLY A 26 -5.97 6.42 14.17
C GLY A 26 -7.10 7.17 13.44
N THR A 27 -6.83 7.83 12.32
CA THR A 27 -7.89 8.46 11.52
C THR A 27 -8.68 7.38 10.77
N PRO A 28 -10.00 7.22 11.03
CA PRO A 28 -10.77 6.19 10.36
C PRO A 28 -11.03 6.57 8.90
N LEU A 29 -10.93 5.59 8.02
CA LEU A 29 -11.47 5.69 6.66
C LEU A 29 -12.99 5.52 6.67
N PRO A 30 -13.71 5.91 5.60
CA PRO A 30 -15.14 5.61 5.49
C PRO A 30 -15.40 4.11 5.61
N ALA A 31 -16.54 3.74 6.22
CA ALA A 31 -16.89 2.34 6.47
C ALA A 31 -16.97 1.47 5.20
N GLN A 32 -17.25 2.07 4.04
CA GLN A 32 -17.30 1.34 2.76
C GLN A 32 -15.92 1.17 2.09
N HIS A 33 -14.84 1.73 2.67
CA HIS A 33 -13.52 1.62 2.09
C HIS A 33 -12.88 0.24 2.41
N PRO A 34 -12.23 -0.46 1.46
CA PRO A 34 -11.65 -1.79 1.70
C PRO A 34 -10.51 -1.83 2.74
N ALA A 35 -9.92 -0.68 3.05
CA ALA A 35 -8.95 -0.51 4.14
C ALA A 35 -9.58 0.01 5.45
N PHE A 36 -10.91 0.02 5.59
CA PHE A 36 -11.57 0.35 6.85
C PHE A 36 -11.07 -0.57 7.98
N GLY A 37 -10.83 0.03 9.16
CA GLY A 37 -10.30 -0.68 10.33
C GLY A 37 -8.82 -1.12 10.21
N ARG A 38 -8.16 -0.87 9.07
CA ARG A 38 -6.72 -1.11 8.92
C ARG A 38 -5.92 0.11 9.40
N GLY A 39 -4.65 -0.11 9.70
CA GLY A 39 -3.77 0.93 10.23
C GLY A 39 -2.30 0.58 10.07
N MET A 40 -1.48 1.05 10.99
CA MET A 40 -0.06 0.73 11.04
C MET A 40 0.15 -0.72 11.51
N GLU A 41 1.02 -1.46 10.84
CA GLU A 41 1.38 -2.83 11.21
C GLU A 41 2.64 -2.82 12.08
N GLY A 42 2.57 -3.41 13.28
CA GLY A 42 3.69 -3.43 14.22
C GLY A 42 4.20 -2.03 14.61
N GLY A 43 3.31 -1.02 14.59
CA GLY A 43 3.67 0.38 14.86
C GLY A 43 4.53 1.03 13.77
N GLN A 44 4.66 0.40 12.60
CA GLN A 44 5.38 0.96 11.45
C GLN A 44 4.42 1.65 10.48
N PRO A 45 4.86 2.71 9.77
CA PRO A 45 4.11 3.23 8.64
C PRO A 45 3.82 2.12 7.63
N THR A 46 2.56 2.01 7.21
CA THR A 46 2.09 0.93 6.33
C THR A 46 1.36 1.53 5.14
N ALA A 47 1.79 1.15 3.94
CA ALA A 47 1.09 1.46 2.70
C ALA A 47 0.15 0.31 2.33
N TYR A 48 -1.02 0.66 1.81
CA TYR A 48 -1.97 -0.27 1.21
C TYR A 48 -2.23 0.18 -0.23
N ILE A 49 -2.10 -0.72 -1.19
CA ILE A 49 -2.48 -0.45 -2.59
C ILE A 49 -3.93 -0.90 -2.75
N CYS A 50 -4.83 0.06 -2.96
CA CYS A 50 -6.25 -0.20 -3.13
C CYS A 50 -6.67 0.00 -4.59
N GLN A 51 -7.27 -1.02 -5.19
CA GLN A 51 -7.72 -1.03 -6.59
C GLN A 51 -8.92 -1.96 -6.75
N ALA A 52 -9.93 -1.52 -7.52
CA ALA A 52 -11.13 -2.31 -7.82
C ALA A 52 -11.82 -2.92 -6.58
N GLY A 53 -12.02 -2.11 -5.55
CA GLY A 53 -12.72 -2.53 -4.32
C GLY A 53 -11.92 -3.43 -3.38
N ASN A 54 -10.65 -3.70 -3.67
CA ASN A 54 -9.77 -4.50 -2.82
C ASN A 54 -8.51 -3.74 -2.43
N CYS A 55 -7.90 -4.09 -1.31
CA CYS A 55 -6.59 -3.59 -0.92
C CYS A 55 -5.61 -4.74 -0.70
N SER A 56 -4.34 -4.47 -0.98
CA SER A 56 -3.21 -5.36 -0.69
C SER A 56 -3.07 -5.68 0.81
N VAL A 57 -2.17 -6.60 1.15
CA VAL A 57 -1.63 -6.66 2.53
C VAL A 57 -0.82 -5.39 2.83
N GLY A 58 -0.50 -5.16 4.10
CA GLY A 58 0.31 -4.01 4.50
C GLY A 58 1.74 -4.11 3.97
N ILE A 59 2.23 -3.00 3.44
CA ILE A 59 3.60 -2.88 2.93
C ILE A 59 4.34 -1.85 3.78
N THR A 60 5.35 -2.28 4.52
CA THR A 60 6.08 -1.45 5.48
C THR A 60 7.46 -1.00 4.98
N THR A 61 7.90 -1.46 3.79
CA THR A 61 9.20 -1.10 3.22
C THR A 61 9.07 -0.45 1.85
N ALA A 62 9.92 0.55 1.58
CA ALA A 62 9.94 1.25 0.30
C ALA A 62 10.25 0.34 -0.89
N THR A 63 11.17 -0.62 -0.72
CA THR A 63 11.53 -1.58 -1.77
C THR A 63 10.35 -2.47 -2.14
N ALA A 64 9.65 -3.05 -1.16
CA ALA A 64 8.49 -3.90 -1.43
C ALA A 64 7.35 -3.11 -2.10
N LEU A 65 7.18 -1.83 -1.73
CA LEU A 65 6.19 -0.97 -2.38
C LEU A 65 6.57 -0.67 -3.84
N ALA A 66 7.84 -0.34 -4.09
CA ALA A 66 8.34 -0.10 -5.45
C ALA A 66 8.19 -1.34 -6.35
N ASP A 67 8.47 -2.54 -5.82
CA ASP A 67 8.29 -3.80 -6.53
C ASP A 67 6.82 -4.03 -6.87
N ALA A 68 5.94 -3.89 -5.87
CA ALA A 68 4.50 -4.03 -6.06
C ALA A 68 3.96 -3.06 -7.13
N LEU A 69 4.42 -1.81 -7.14
CA LEU A 69 3.99 -0.80 -8.12
C LEU A 69 4.51 -1.06 -9.54
N THR A 70 5.58 -1.84 -9.70
CA THR A 70 6.15 -2.16 -11.02
C THR A 70 5.39 -3.29 -11.72
N LEU A 71 4.79 -4.20 -10.95
CA LEU A 71 4.11 -5.38 -11.50
C LEU A 71 2.71 -5.05 -12.04
N PRO A 72 2.22 -5.79 -13.06
CA PRO A 72 0.84 -5.68 -13.50
C PRO A 72 -0.14 -5.97 -12.34
N PRO A 73 -1.30 -5.28 -12.25
CA PRO A 73 -2.26 -5.46 -11.15
C PRO A 73 -2.68 -6.92 -10.90
N GLN A 74 -2.88 -7.67 -11.99
CA GLN A 74 -3.23 -9.10 -12.00
C GLN A 74 -2.15 -9.97 -11.32
N MET A 75 -0.87 -9.59 -11.42
CA MET A 75 0.25 -10.32 -10.83
C MET A 75 0.55 -9.92 -9.38
N ARG A 76 0.13 -8.72 -8.94
CA ARG A 76 0.34 -8.25 -7.57
C ARG A 76 -0.36 -9.14 -6.53
N GLY A 77 -1.60 -9.53 -6.81
CA GLY A 77 -2.38 -10.41 -5.93
C GLY A 77 -1.75 -11.79 -5.76
N GLN A 78 -1.18 -12.35 -6.84
CA GLN A 78 -0.52 -13.65 -6.81
C GLN A 78 0.80 -13.61 -6.03
N GLN A 79 1.65 -12.59 -6.22
CA GLN A 79 2.92 -12.49 -5.50
C GLN A 79 2.76 -12.28 -3.99
N GLN A 80 1.70 -11.57 -3.57
CA GLN A 80 1.42 -11.37 -2.15
C GLN A 80 1.01 -12.66 -1.45
N GLN A 81 0.39 -13.61 -2.14
CA GLN A 81 0.07 -14.92 -1.59
C GLN A 81 1.31 -15.83 -1.47
N VAL A 82 2.21 -15.79 -2.45
CA VAL A 82 3.43 -16.64 -2.45
C VAL A 82 4.38 -16.27 -1.30
N ARG A 83 4.40 -15.01 -0.85
CA ARG A 83 5.24 -14.57 0.29
C ARG A 83 4.64 -14.85 1.68
N ALA A 84 3.42 -15.34 1.76
CA ALA A 84 2.71 -15.61 3.01
C ALA A 84 2.77 -17.11 3.43
N THR A 85 3.60 -17.91 2.76
CA THR A 85 3.83 -19.35 3.03
C THR A 85 5.28 -19.57 3.41
#